data_AF-A0A9D8FI58-F1
#
_entry.id   AF-A0A9D8FI58-F1
#
_cell.length_a   1.000
_cell.length_b   1.000
_cell.length_c   1.000
_cell.angle_alpha   90.00
_cell.angle_beta   90.00
_cell.angle_gamma   90.00
#
_symmetry.space_group_name_H-M   'P 1'
#
loop_
_entity.id
_entity.type
_entity.pdbx_description
1 polymer ?
#
loop_
_entity_poly.entity_id
_entity_poly.type
_entity_poly.pdbx_seq_one_letter_code
_entity_poly.pdbx_strand_id
1 'polypeptide(L)'
;MSTQNIQPIPEHKPRPLIDLLLSIVIPSIILMKFSGDENLGATNALIIALAFPIGWGLYELIYFKKKNYIALLGLVSILLTGGIGLLQLDTQWLAIKEAAVPGLIGIAVLVSTKTPYPLIKAMLYNPKVLNIEKIGQTLTEAGHNSAFENRLLNATYYLSGTFFFSAVMNYILARWIVTSPAGSTAFNEELGRLTLLSYPVIAIPSLVMMLAIFYYLWRTIHLLTGFKFDEILAPHLLEDEKKLK
;
A
#
# COMPACT_ATOMS: atom_id res chain seq x y z
N MET A 1 45.13 -11.21 6.36
CA MET A 1 43.69 -11.48 6.45
C MET A 1 42.97 -10.15 6.53
N SER A 2 42.39 -9.70 5.42
CA SER A 2 41.75 -8.39 5.32
C SER A 2 40.30 -8.51 5.79
N THR A 3 39.98 -7.86 6.90
CA THR A 3 38.63 -7.69 7.42
C THR A 3 37.82 -6.85 6.42
N GLN A 4 36.89 -7.50 5.71
CA GLN A 4 35.92 -6.81 4.88
C GLN A 4 34.94 -6.06 5.80
N ASN A 5 35.04 -4.74 5.82
CA ASN A 5 34.03 -3.84 6.35
C ASN A 5 32.72 -4.07 5.59
N ILE A 6 31.81 -4.85 6.17
CA ILE A 6 30.42 -4.90 5.72
C ILE A 6 29.80 -3.56 6.13
N GLN A 7 29.82 -2.60 5.21
CA GLN A 7 29.08 -1.34 5.35
C GLN A 7 27.63 -1.68 5.72
N PRO A 8 27.06 -1.10 6.79
CA PRO A 8 25.67 -1.34 7.16
C PRO A 8 24.80 -0.90 5.98
N ILE A 9 23.88 -1.78 5.54
CA ILE A 9 22.91 -1.45 4.51
C ILE A 9 22.18 -0.19 4.97
N PRO A 10 22.23 0.92 4.21
CA PRO A 10 21.59 2.16 4.62
C PRO A 10 20.12 1.91 4.91
N GLU A 11 19.72 2.16 6.14
CA GLU A 11 18.34 2.04 6.60
C GLU A 11 17.52 3.09 5.84
N HIS A 12 16.44 2.66 5.18
CA HIS A 12 15.58 3.54 4.40
C HIS A 12 14.96 4.59 5.32
N LYS A 13 15.56 5.78 5.39
CA LYS A 13 14.89 6.94 5.99
C LYS A 13 13.71 7.27 5.08
N PRO A 14 12.45 7.03 5.49
CA PRO A 14 11.31 7.39 4.67
C PRO A 14 11.40 8.90 4.39
N ARG A 15 11.28 9.29 3.12
CA ARG A 15 11.19 10.69 2.71
C ARG A 15 9.81 10.90 2.06
N PRO A 16 8.70 10.76 2.81
CA PRO A 16 7.37 10.62 2.25
C PRO A 16 6.98 11.81 1.36
N LEU A 17 7.47 13.01 1.68
CA LEU A 17 7.25 14.22 0.88
C LEU A 17 7.95 14.16 -0.48
N ILE A 18 9.19 13.66 -0.53
CA ILE A 18 9.95 13.53 -1.78
C ILE A 18 9.34 12.41 -2.63
N ASP A 19 8.96 11.29 -2.01
CA ASP A 19 8.34 10.15 -2.67
C ASP A 19 7.00 10.57 -3.30
N LEU A 20 6.18 11.33 -2.56
CA LEU A 20 4.91 11.89 -3.03
C LEU A 20 5.11 12.89 -4.18
N LEU A 21 6.09 13.80 -4.05
CA LEU A 21 6.32 14.81 -5.07
C LEU A 21 6.81 14.20 -6.40
N LEU A 22 7.81 13.32 -6.33
CA LEU A 22 8.43 12.72 -7.51
C LEU A 22 7.55 11.65 -8.16
N SER A 23 6.79 10.89 -7.36
CA SER A 23 6.02 9.76 -7.91
C SER A 23 4.59 10.12 -8.28
N ILE A 24 4.03 11.21 -7.73
CA ILE A 24 2.60 11.54 -7.87
C ILE A 24 2.42 12.96 -8.39
N VAL A 25 2.90 13.98 -7.67
CA VAL A 25 2.54 15.38 -7.96
C VAL A 25 3.16 15.87 -9.26
N ILE A 26 4.47 15.71 -9.43
CA ILE A 26 5.19 16.19 -10.62
C ILE A 26 4.68 15.50 -11.90
N PRO A 27 4.59 14.15 -11.97
CA PRO A 27 4.03 13.47 -13.14
C PRO A 27 2.62 13.93 -13.48
N SER A 28 1.75 14.08 -12.48
CA SER A 28 0.36 14.48 -12.70
C SER A 28 0.25 15.88 -13.28
N ILE A 29 1.07 16.84 -12.80
CA ILE A 29 1.12 18.19 -13.36
C ILE A 29 1.63 18.17 -14.80
N ILE A 30 2.65 17.35 -15.10
CA ILE A 30 3.17 17.20 -16.47
C ILE A 30 2.08 16.71 -17.40
N LEU A 31 1.37 15.64 -17.01
CA LEU A 31 0.27 15.09 -17.79
C LEU A 31 -0.88 16.09 -17.96
N MET A 32 -1.23 16.84 -16.91
CA MET A 32 -2.38 17.76 -16.93
C MET A 32 -2.12 19.08 -17.64
N LYS A 33 -0.88 19.57 -17.67
CA LYS A 33 -0.57 20.92 -18.18
C LYS A 33 0.32 20.96 -19.40
N PHE A 34 1.08 19.90 -19.67
CA PHE A 34 2.10 19.91 -20.71
C PHE A 34 1.84 18.91 -21.85
N SER A 35 0.66 18.26 -21.86
CA SER A 35 0.25 17.30 -22.90
C SER A 35 -0.30 17.95 -24.17
N GLY A 36 -0.44 19.27 -24.23
CA GLY A 36 -0.89 19.99 -25.43
C GLY A 36 0.12 19.92 -26.57
N ASP A 37 -0.36 20.02 -27.81
CA ASP A 37 0.46 19.96 -29.03
C ASP A 37 1.44 21.14 -29.15
N GLU A 38 1.09 22.29 -28.56
CA GLU A 38 1.99 23.45 -28.41
C GLU A 38 3.12 23.26 -27.39
N ASN A 39 3.08 22.19 -26.58
CA ASN A 39 4.07 21.88 -25.55
C ASN A 39 4.85 20.61 -25.90
N LEU A 40 4.63 19.52 -25.14
CA LEU A 40 5.34 18.26 -25.32
C LEU A 40 4.57 17.32 -26.26
N GLY A 41 3.27 17.56 -26.47
CA GLY A 41 2.35 16.60 -27.08
C GLY A 41 2.07 15.40 -26.16
N ALA A 42 0.99 14.67 -26.45
CA ALA A 42 0.50 13.58 -25.60
C ALA A 42 1.57 12.49 -25.35
N THR A 43 2.27 12.04 -26.39
CA THR A 43 3.24 10.95 -26.27
C THR A 43 4.45 11.34 -25.41
N ASN A 44 5.08 12.49 -25.66
CA ASN A 44 6.28 12.88 -24.91
C ASN A 44 5.95 13.28 -23.48
N ALA A 45 4.80 13.93 -23.25
CA ALA A 45 4.34 14.24 -21.89
C ALA A 45 4.17 12.96 -21.06
N LEU A 46 3.61 11.89 -21.66
CA LEU A 46 3.46 10.59 -20.99
C LEU A 46 4.82 9.95 -20.68
N ILE A 47 5.75 9.94 -21.64
CA ILE A 47 7.11 9.38 -21.43
C ILE A 47 7.82 10.13 -20.31
N ILE A 48 7.81 11.47 -20.34
CA ILE A 48 8.48 12.31 -19.35
C ILE A 48 7.83 12.12 -17.98
N ALA A 49 6.50 12.10 -17.90
CA ALA A 49 5.78 11.90 -16.64
C ALA A 49 6.13 10.55 -16.00
N LEU A 50 6.25 9.47 -16.80
CA LEU A 50 6.59 8.14 -16.30
C LEU A 50 8.07 7.99 -15.93
N ALA A 51 8.96 8.77 -16.53
CA ALA A 51 10.39 8.73 -16.21
C ALA A 51 10.67 9.04 -14.74
N PHE A 52 9.88 9.92 -14.10
CA PHE A 52 10.01 10.25 -12.69
C PHE A 52 9.74 9.06 -11.76
N PRO A 53 8.53 8.45 -11.74
CA PRO A 53 8.24 7.33 -10.86
C PRO A 53 9.05 6.08 -11.21
N ILE A 54 9.39 5.87 -12.50
CA ILE A 54 10.30 4.77 -12.90
C ILE A 54 11.71 5.00 -12.37
N GLY A 55 12.26 6.21 -12.55
CA GLY A 55 13.60 6.56 -12.09
C GLY A 55 13.71 6.47 -10.57
N TRP A 56 12.70 6.97 -9.85
CA TRP A 56 12.62 6.86 -8.40
C TRP A 56 12.50 5.40 -7.94
N GLY A 57 11.58 4.63 -8.53
CA GLY A 57 11.40 3.21 -8.20
C GLY A 57 12.63 2.34 -8.49
N LEU A 58 13.34 2.59 -9.60
CA LEU A 58 14.60 1.92 -9.92
C LEU A 58 15.71 2.30 -8.95
N TYR A 59 15.82 3.58 -8.58
CA TYR A 59 16.77 4.04 -7.57
C TYR A 59 16.55 3.32 -6.24
N GLU A 60 15.30 3.23 -5.77
CA GLU A 60 14.97 2.49 -4.55
C GLU A 60 15.32 1.00 -4.66
N LEU A 61 14.98 0.36 -5.78
CA LEU A 61 15.20 -1.07 -5.98
C LEU A 61 16.71 -1.42 -6.01
N ILE A 62 17.52 -0.59 -6.66
CA ILE A 62 18.97 -0.81 -6.79
C ILE A 62 19.71 -0.45 -5.50
N TYR A 63 19.32 0.64 -4.83
CA TYR A 63 20.01 1.14 -3.65
C TYR A 63 19.71 0.31 -2.40
N PHE A 64 18.44 -0.05 -2.17
CA PHE A 64 18.04 -0.74 -0.93
C PHE A 64 18.18 -2.27 -0.98
N LYS A 65 18.54 -2.85 -2.14
CA LYS A 65 19.00 -4.24 -2.41
C LYS A 65 18.23 -5.42 -1.80
N LYS A 66 17.18 -5.19 -1.01
CA LYS A 66 16.27 -6.24 -0.53
C LYS A 66 15.18 -6.43 -1.57
N LYS A 67 14.68 -7.67 -1.67
CA LYS A 67 13.54 -8.07 -2.52
C LYS A 67 12.27 -7.34 -2.06
N ASN A 68 12.17 -6.05 -2.35
CA ASN A 68 10.98 -5.28 -2.07
C ASN A 68 9.97 -5.56 -3.18
N TYR A 69 9.24 -6.67 -3.02
CA TYR A 69 8.20 -7.08 -3.96
C TYR A 69 7.14 -5.99 -4.15
N ILE A 70 6.94 -5.12 -3.17
CA ILE A 70 6.02 -3.98 -3.26
C ILE A 70 6.55 -2.93 -4.25
N ALA A 71 7.83 -2.56 -4.16
CA ALA A 71 8.45 -1.63 -5.12
C ALA A 71 8.44 -2.21 -6.55
N LEU A 72 8.69 -3.52 -6.69
CA LEU A 72 8.62 -4.19 -7.99
C LEU A 72 7.20 -4.18 -8.57
N LEU A 73 6.18 -4.48 -7.76
CA LEU A 73 4.77 -4.42 -8.18
C LEU A 73 4.37 -3.00 -8.60
N GLY A 74 4.81 -1.99 -7.86
CA GLY A 74 4.60 -0.58 -8.20
C GLY A 74 5.21 -0.23 -9.56
N LEU A 75 6.47 -0.61 -9.79
CA LEU A 75 7.17 -0.36 -11.06
C LEU A 75 6.46 -1.05 -12.24
N VAL A 76 6.04 -2.30 -12.08
CA VAL A 76 5.27 -3.02 -13.10
C VAL A 76 3.94 -2.31 -13.39
N SER A 77 3.23 -1.83 -12.36
CA SER A 77 1.98 -1.09 -12.54
C SER A 77 2.18 0.21 -13.34
N ILE A 78 3.25 0.96 -13.05
CA ILE A 78 3.60 2.18 -13.78
C ILE A 78 3.92 1.87 -15.25
N LEU A 79 4.69 0.80 -15.50
CA LEU A 79 5.00 0.36 -16.87
C LEU A 79 3.74 -0.07 -17.63
N LEU A 80 2.80 -0.77 -17.00
CA LEU A 80 1.52 -1.13 -17.62
C LEU A 80 0.71 0.12 -17.97
N THR A 81 0.71 1.13 -17.10
CA THR A 81 0.06 2.42 -17.34
C THR A 81 0.63 3.11 -18.58
N GLY A 82 1.96 3.18 -18.67
CA GLY A 82 2.64 3.71 -19.83
C GLY A 82 2.40 2.92 -21.09
N GLY A 83 2.42 1.58 -21.00
CA GLY A 83 2.13 0.70 -22.12
C GLY A 83 0.72 0.94 -22.69
N ILE A 84 -0.28 1.06 -21.82
CA ILE A 84 -1.66 1.35 -22.23
C ILE A 84 -1.76 2.69 -22.96
N GLY A 85 -1.13 3.74 -22.43
CA GLY A 85 -1.15 5.07 -23.04
C GLY A 85 -0.38 5.15 -24.36
N LEU A 86 0.82 4.53 -24.43
CA LEU A 86 1.70 4.60 -25.60
C LEU A 86 1.27 3.67 -26.74
N LEU A 87 0.75 2.48 -26.42
CA LEU A 87 0.22 1.53 -27.41
C LEU A 87 -1.24 1.83 -27.77
N GLN A 88 -1.81 2.91 -27.25
CA GLN A 88 -3.18 3.35 -27.51
C GLN A 88 -4.22 2.25 -27.26
N LEU A 89 -4.04 1.48 -26.17
CA LEU A 89 -4.96 0.40 -25.82
C LEU A 89 -6.28 0.95 -25.28
N ASP A 90 -7.33 0.13 -25.33
CA ASP A 90 -8.63 0.50 -24.75
C ASP A 90 -8.47 0.85 -23.26
N THR A 91 -9.03 2.01 -22.89
CA THR A 91 -9.19 2.50 -21.51
C THR A 91 -9.73 1.45 -20.52
N GLN A 92 -10.46 0.43 -20.98
CA GLN A 92 -10.89 -0.70 -20.16
C GLN A 92 -9.73 -1.44 -19.49
N TRP A 93 -8.60 -1.59 -20.19
CA TRP A 93 -7.40 -2.23 -19.65
C TRP A 93 -6.78 -1.41 -18.52
N LEU A 94 -6.91 -0.08 -18.58
CA LEU A 94 -6.52 0.81 -17.48
C LEU A 94 -7.36 0.53 -16.23
N ALA A 95 -8.68 0.39 -16.38
CA ALA A 95 -9.54 0.10 -15.23
C ALA A 95 -9.26 -1.29 -14.63
N ILE A 96 -9.06 -2.30 -15.48
CA ILE A 96 -8.74 -3.66 -15.03
C ILE A 96 -7.42 -3.69 -14.27
N LYS A 97 -6.36 -3.02 -14.76
CA LYS A 97 -5.06 -3.02 -14.07
C LYS A 97 -5.10 -2.31 -12.71
N GLU A 98 -5.85 -1.21 -12.58
CA GLU A 98 -5.97 -0.46 -11.31
C GLU A 98 -6.72 -1.29 -10.25
N ALA A 99 -7.70 -2.09 -10.68
CA ALA A 99 -8.42 -3.00 -9.80
C ALA A 99 -7.62 -4.28 -9.48
N ALA A 100 -6.71 -4.69 -10.37
CA ALA A 100 -6.02 -5.96 -10.26
C ALA A 100 -5.10 -6.03 -9.03
N VAL A 101 -4.30 -4.99 -8.76
CA VAL A 101 -3.37 -4.99 -7.61
C VAL A 101 -4.11 -5.17 -6.27
N PRO A 102 -5.06 -4.29 -5.90
CA PRO A 102 -5.83 -4.47 -4.67
C PRO A 102 -6.67 -5.75 -4.69
N GLY A 103 -7.24 -6.14 -5.84
CA GLY A 103 -8.02 -7.38 -5.95
C GLY A 103 -7.20 -8.63 -5.67
N LEU A 104 -6.00 -8.73 -6.24
CA LEU A 104 -5.05 -9.83 -6.00
C LEU A 104 -4.58 -9.85 -4.55
N ILE A 105 -4.31 -8.68 -3.95
CA ILE A 105 -3.96 -8.61 -2.52
C ILE A 105 -5.14 -9.07 -1.66
N GLY A 106 -6.37 -8.63 -1.96
CA GLY A 106 -7.58 -9.06 -1.25
C GLY A 106 -7.80 -10.57 -1.31
N ILE A 107 -7.57 -11.18 -2.48
CA ILE A 107 -7.59 -12.65 -2.65
C ILE A 107 -6.47 -13.31 -1.84
N ALA A 108 -5.24 -12.78 -1.88
CA ALA A 108 -4.12 -13.33 -1.12
C ALA A 108 -4.39 -13.30 0.40
N VAL A 109 -4.97 -12.19 0.89
CA VAL A 109 -5.42 -12.07 2.30
C VAL A 109 -6.51 -13.09 2.60
N LEU A 110 -7.49 -13.28 1.71
CA LEU A 110 -8.55 -14.26 1.90
C LEU A 110 -8.01 -15.69 1.91
N VAL A 111 -7.11 -16.04 1.00
CA VAL A 111 -6.46 -17.35 0.94
C VAL A 111 -5.58 -17.58 2.18
N SER A 112 -5.01 -16.52 2.75
CA SER A 112 -4.22 -16.63 4.00
C SER A 112 -5.04 -17.15 5.18
N THR A 113 -6.37 -17.05 5.17
CA THR A 113 -7.21 -17.65 6.25
C THR A 113 -7.17 -19.17 6.24
N LYS A 114 -6.82 -19.79 5.10
CA LYS A 114 -6.66 -21.24 4.95
C LYS A 114 -5.24 -21.72 5.32
N THR A 115 -4.33 -20.80 5.62
CA THR A 115 -2.98 -21.15 6.08
C THR A 115 -2.90 -21.08 7.61
N PRO A 116 -1.87 -21.68 8.23
CA PRO A 116 -1.68 -21.61 9.69
C PRO A 116 -1.44 -20.18 10.22
N TYR A 117 -1.15 -19.22 9.34
CA TYR A 117 -0.82 -17.84 9.68
C TYR A 117 -1.62 -16.86 8.80
N PRO A 118 -2.89 -16.56 9.16
CA PRO A 118 -3.65 -15.49 8.53
C PRO A 118 -2.84 -14.19 8.54
N LEU A 119 -2.96 -13.37 7.50
CA LEU A 119 -2.09 -12.20 7.32
C LEU A 119 -2.13 -11.23 8.52
N ILE A 120 -3.31 -11.00 9.09
CA ILE A 120 -3.45 -10.19 10.30
C ILE A 120 -2.73 -10.83 11.47
N LYS A 121 -2.85 -12.14 11.64
CA LYS A 121 -2.12 -12.85 12.69
C LYS A 121 -0.62 -12.65 12.51
N ALA A 122 -0.08 -12.75 11.30
CA ALA A 122 1.33 -12.52 11.04
C ALA A 122 1.78 -11.06 11.33
N MET A 123 0.93 -10.07 11.04
CA MET A 123 1.22 -8.66 11.35
C MET A 123 1.12 -8.35 12.84
N LEU A 124 0.12 -8.92 13.52
CA LEU A 124 -0.18 -8.72 14.94
C LEU A 124 0.82 -9.50 15.81
N TYR A 125 1.18 -10.73 15.41
CA TYR A 125 2.23 -11.54 16.02
C TYR A 125 3.63 -11.11 15.56
N ASN A 126 3.82 -9.82 15.27
CA ASN A 126 5.14 -9.26 15.13
C ASN A 126 5.63 -8.78 16.50
N PRO A 127 6.71 -9.36 17.07
CA PRO A 127 7.23 -8.97 18.39
C PRO A 127 7.75 -7.52 18.40
N LYS A 128 7.89 -6.91 17.22
CA LYS A 128 8.17 -5.47 17.07
C LYS A 128 6.97 -4.57 17.38
N VAL A 129 5.75 -5.12 17.38
CA VAL A 129 4.52 -4.33 17.54
C VAL A 129 3.81 -4.70 18.83
N LEU A 130 3.74 -6.00 19.17
CA LEU A 130 2.97 -6.50 20.31
C LEU A 130 3.76 -7.45 21.21
N ASN A 131 3.38 -7.49 22.49
CA ASN A 131 3.92 -8.44 23.46
C ASN A 131 3.20 -9.81 23.35
N ILE A 132 3.61 -10.58 22.35
CA ILE A 132 2.98 -11.86 21.95
C ILE A 132 3.03 -12.89 23.08
N GLU A 133 4.14 -12.97 23.81
CA GLU A 133 4.32 -13.95 24.88
C GLU A 133 3.34 -13.70 26.02
N LYS A 134 3.22 -12.45 26.45
CA LYS A 134 2.29 -12.04 27.52
C LYS A 134 0.83 -12.27 27.10
N ILE A 135 0.47 -11.88 25.87
CA ILE A 135 -0.89 -12.09 25.35
C ILE A 135 -1.22 -13.58 25.24
N GLY A 136 -0.29 -14.39 24.71
CA GLY A 136 -0.49 -15.83 24.54
C GLY A 136 -0.65 -16.59 25.86
N GLN A 137 0.15 -16.26 26.87
CA GLN A 137 0.05 -16.87 28.20
C GLN A 137 -1.31 -16.55 28.85
N THR A 138 -1.70 -15.27 28.88
CA THR A 138 -2.97 -14.85 29.48
C THR A 138 -4.19 -15.42 28.75
N LEU A 139 -4.16 -15.50 27.42
CA LEU A 139 -5.25 -16.13 26.66
C LEU A 139 -5.38 -17.64 26.93
N THR A 140 -4.26 -18.30 27.22
CA THR A 140 -4.23 -19.73 27.56
C THR A 140 -4.75 -19.96 28.97
N GLU A 141 -4.30 -19.16 29.94
CA GLU A 141 -4.77 -19.20 31.33
C GLU A 141 -6.26 -18.87 31.45
N ALA A 142 -6.76 -17.91 30.65
CA ALA A 142 -8.16 -17.52 30.62
C ALA A 142 -9.06 -18.44 29.75
N GLY A 143 -8.49 -19.42 29.04
CA GLY A 143 -9.25 -20.32 28.16
C GLY A 143 -9.89 -19.63 26.95
N HIS A 144 -9.38 -18.47 26.54
CA HIS A 144 -9.95 -17.63 25.48
C HIS A 144 -9.30 -17.81 24.10
N ASN A 145 -8.36 -18.74 23.95
CA ASN A 145 -7.65 -19.01 22.69
C ASN A 145 -8.58 -19.18 21.48
N SER A 146 -9.63 -20.01 21.60
CA SER A 146 -10.57 -20.23 20.48
C SER A 146 -11.36 -18.96 20.12
N ALA A 147 -11.79 -18.20 21.12
CA ALA A 147 -12.48 -16.93 20.91
C ALA A 147 -11.57 -15.91 20.22
N PHE A 148 -10.30 -15.83 20.64
CA PHE A 148 -9.31 -14.94 20.04
C PHE A 148 -9.01 -15.29 18.58
N GLU A 149 -8.77 -16.57 18.26
CA GLU A 149 -8.53 -17.02 16.88
C GLU A 149 -9.71 -16.71 15.96
N ASN A 150 -10.96 -16.93 16.42
CA ASN A 150 -12.15 -16.57 15.66
C ASN A 150 -12.23 -15.05 15.38
N ARG A 151 -11.81 -14.22 16.34
CA ARG A 151 -11.80 -12.76 16.17
C ARG A 151 -10.71 -12.32 15.19
N LEU A 152 -9.54 -12.97 15.19
CA LEU A 152 -8.48 -12.74 14.20
C LEU A 152 -8.92 -13.13 12.79
N LEU A 153 -9.66 -14.25 12.65
CA LEU A 153 -10.25 -14.65 11.37
C LEU A 153 -11.24 -13.59 10.86
N ASN A 154 -12.15 -13.12 11.71
CA ASN A 154 -13.09 -12.05 11.36
C ASN A 154 -12.36 -10.76 10.93
N ALA A 155 -11.31 -10.38 11.65
CA ALA A 155 -10.49 -9.24 11.26
C ALA A 155 -9.86 -9.46 9.87
N THR A 156 -9.38 -10.68 9.57
CA THR A 156 -8.77 -11.00 8.28
C THR A 156 -9.79 -10.89 7.14
N TYR A 157 -11.04 -11.29 7.37
CA TYR A 157 -12.13 -11.05 6.43
C TYR A 157 -12.42 -9.57 6.23
N TYR A 158 -12.43 -8.77 7.30
CA TYR A 158 -12.60 -7.31 7.18
C TYR A 158 -11.46 -6.69 6.35
N LEU A 159 -10.22 -7.10 6.58
CA LEU A 159 -9.06 -6.62 5.82
C LEU A 159 -9.15 -7.04 4.34
N SER A 160 -9.53 -8.28 4.04
CA SER A 160 -9.78 -8.68 2.66
C SER A 160 -10.88 -7.83 2.02
N GLY A 161 -11.94 -7.53 2.78
CA GLY A 161 -13.01 -6.62 2.37
C GLY A 161 -12.54 -5.20 2.02
N THR A 162 -11.58 -4.64 2.75
CA THR A 162 -11.03 -3.31 2.42
C THR A 162 -10.27 -3.30 1.09
N PHE A 163 -9.53 -4.38 0.79
CA PHE A 163 -8.85 -4.54 -0.49
C PHE A 163 -9.84 -4.72 -1.65
N PHE A 164 -10.91 -5.50 -1.47
CA PHE A 164 -11.96 -5.61 -2.49
C PHE A 164 -12.70 -4.30 -2.72
N PHE A 165 -13.03 -3.58 -1.65
CA PHE A 165 -13.58 -2.22 -1.76
C PHE A 165 -12.64 -1.32 -2.58
N SER A 166 -11.34 -1.33 -2.26
CA SER A 166 -10.34 -0.56 -3.00
C SER A 166 -10.28 -0.96 -4.48
N ALA A 167 -10.33 -2.25 -4.80
CA ALA A 167 -10.35 -2.73 -6.18
C ALA A 167 -11.58 -2.23 -6.96
N VAL A 168 -12.76 -2.30 -6.36
CA VAL A 168 -14.01 -1.81 -6.96
C VAL A 168 -13.94 -0.30 -7.17
N MET A 169 -13.49 0.46 -6.16
CA MET A 169 -13.36 1.92 -6.28
C MET A 169 -12.34 2.34 -7.33
N ASN A 170 -11.20 1.65 -7.42
CA ASN A 170 -10.22 1.87 -8.47
C ASN A 170 -10.81 1.65 -9.87
N TYR A 171 -11.55 0.55 -10.05
CA TYR A 171 -12.22 0.26 -11.32
C TYR A 171 -13.22 1.35 -11.70
N ILE A 172 -14.09 1.74 -10.75
CA ILE A 172 -15.13 2.75 -10.98
C ILE A 172 -14.50 4.11 -11.30
N LEU A 173 -13.52 4.56 -10.52
CA LEU A 173 -12.85 5.84 -10.77
C LEU A 173 -12.11 5.87 -12.10
N ALA A 174 -11.39 4.80 -12.45
CA ALA A 174 -10.70 4.71 -13.73
C ALA A 174 -11.68 4.79 -14.90
N ARG A 175 -12.81 4.08 -14.84
CA ARG A 175 -13.86 4.13 -15.88
C ARG A 175 -14.60 5.45 -15.95
N TRP A 176 -14.74 6.15 -14.82
CA TRP A 176 -15.48 7.41 -14.77
C TRP A 176 -14.63 8.60 -15.19
N ILE A 177 -13.36 8.63 -14.79
CA ILE A 177 -12.45 9.74 -15.06
C ILE A 177 -11.82 9.60 -16.45
N VAL A 178 -11.41 8.39 -16.84
CA VAL A 178 -10.69 8.15 -18.10
C VAL A 178 -11.66 7.68 -19.17
N THR A 179 -12.10 8.63 -19.99
CA THR A 179 -13.09 8.42 -21.06
C THR A 179 -12.52 8.68 -22.44
N SER A 180 -11.41 9.41 -22.51
CA SER A 180 -10.76 9.80 -23.75
C SER A 180 -9.89 8.69 -24.33
N PRO A 181 -9.73 8.61 -25.66
CA PRO A 181 -8.88 7.60 -26.30
C PRO A 181 -7.42 7.72 -25.83
N ALA A 182 -6.79 6.58 -25.56
CA ALA A 182 -5.39 6.52 -25.19
C ALA A 182 -4.49 7.15 -26.27
N GLY A 183 -3.45 7.86 -25.84
CA GLY A 183 -2.57 8.62 -26.73
C GLY A 183 -3.08 10.02 -27.10
N SER A 184 -4.24 10.44 -26.60
CA SER A 184 -4.72 11.82 -26.72
C SER A 184 -4.25 12.71 -25.57
N THR A 185 -4.23 14.02 -25.78
CA THR A 185 -3.96 15.01 -24.72
C THR A 185 -4.96 14.87 -23.57
N ALA A 186 -6.25 14.71 -23.89
CA ALA A 186 -7.31 14.56 -22.90
C ALA A 186 -7.12 13.30 -22.04
N PHE A 187 -6.69 12.17 -22.64
CA PHE A 187 -6.37 10.96 -21.88
C PHE A 187 -5.27 11.19 -20.85
N ASN A 188 -4.21 11.92 -21.21
CA ASN A 188 -3.15 12.24 -20.26
C ASN A 188 -3.66 13.12 -19.12
N GLU A 189 -4.45 14.15 -19.41
CA GLU A 189 -5.04 14.99 -18.37
C GLU A 189 -5.93 14.18 -17.42
N GLU A 190 -6.77 13.31 -17.97
CA GLU A 190 -7.63 12.40 -17.21
C GLU A 190 -6.80 11.43 -16.36
N LEU A 191 -5.68 10.90 -16.89
CA LEU A 191 -4.78 10.02 -16.14
C LEU A 191 -4.14 10.74 -14.95
N GLY A 192 -3.65 11.97 -15.15
CA GLY A 192 -3.12 12.80 -14.06
C GLY A 192 -4.17 13.13 -13.01
N ARG A 193 -5.41 13.42 -13.42
CA ARG A 193 -6.53 13.62 -12.50
C ARG A 193 -6.90 12.35 -11.75
N LEU A 194 -6.92 11.20 -12.42
CA LEU A 194 -7.19 9.90 -11.80
C LEU A 194 -6.17 9.64 -10.69
N THR A 195 -4.87 9.80 -10.97
CA THR A 195 -3.82 9.59 -9.96
C THR A 195 -3.98 10.51 -8.75
N LEU A 196 -4.30 11.79 -8.96
CA LEU A 196 -4.50 12.74 -7.86
C LEU A 196 -5.78 12.49 -7.07
N LEU A 197 -6.90 12.18 -7.73
CA LEU A 197 -8.20 11.96 -7.09
C LEU A 197 -8.30 10.59 -6.41
N SER A 198 -7.62 9.57 -6.94
CA SER A 198 -7.56 8.25 -6.32
C SER A 198 -6.99 8.30 -4.91
N TYR A 199 -6.07 9.22 -4.62
CA TYR A 199 -5.48 9.34 -3.28
C TYR A 199 -6.53 9.70 -2.19
N PRO A 200 -7.24 10.83 -2.24
CA PRO A 200 -8.28 11.12 -1.24
C PRO A 200 -9.47 10.17 -1.31
N VAL A 201 -9.90 9.75 -2.50
CA VAL A 201 -11.14 8.97 -2.65
C VAL A 201 -10.97 7.51 -2.24
N ILE A 202 -9.78 6.92 -2.44
CA ILE A 202 -9.54 5.51 -2.09
C ILE A 202 -8.72 5.39 -0.80
N ALA A 203 -7.62 6.14 -0.67
CA ALA A 203 -6.70 5.96 0.45
C ALA A 203 -7.32 6.41 1.78
N ILE A 204 -8.10 7.51 1.81
CA ILE A 204 -8.74 7.98 3.05
C ILE A 204 -9.79 6.98 3.55
N PRO A 205 -10.78 6.52 2.75
CA PRO A 205 -11.70 5.49 3.22
C PRO A 205 -11.00 4.18 3.61
N SER A 206 -9.98 3.76 2.85
CA SER A 206 -9.18 2.57 3.18
C SER A 206 -8.45 2.73 4.51
N LEU A 207 -7.91 3.92 4.80
CA LEU A 207 -7.28 4.24 6.08
C LEU A 207 -8.30 4.18 7.22
N VAL A 208 -9.50 4.74 7.03
CA VAL A 208 -10.58 4.70 8.04
C VAL A 208 -10.98 3.26 8.34
N MET A 209 -11.18 2.44 7.31
CA MET A 209 -11.48 1.01 7.48
C MET A 209 -10.35 0.27 8.19
N MET A 210 -9.10 0.57 7.86
CA MET A 210 -7.94 -0.02 8.51
C MET A 210 -7.86 0.37 9.99
N LEU A 211 -8.10 1.65 10.34
CA LEU A 211 -8.20 2.11 11.73
C LEU A 211 -9.33 1.41 12.48
N ALA A 212 -10.48 1.20 11.83
CA ALA A 212 -11.59 0.47 12.42
C ALA A 212 -11.23 -1.00 12.73
N ILE A 213 -10.49 -1.67 11.83
CA ILE A 213 -9.99 -3.04 12.04
C ILE A 213 -8.99 -3.07 13.20
N PHE A 214 -8.06 -2.11 13.25
CA PHE A 214 -7.11 -2.00 14.37
C PHE A 214 -7.84 -1.78 15.70
N TYR A 215 -8.83 -0.88 15.74
CA TYR A 215 -9.64 -0.66 16.93
C TYR A 215 -10.40 -1.92 17.35
N TYR A 216 -10.97 -2.65 16.40
CA TYR A 216 -11.64 -3.94 16.66
C TYR A 216 -10.69 -4.98 17.26
N LEU A 217 -9.47 -5.10 16.72
CA LEU A 217 -8.44 -6.01 17.24
C LEU A 217 -7.99 -5.61 18.64
N TRP A 218 -7.69 -4.33 18.86
CA TRP A 218 -7.31 -3.83 20.17
C TRP A 218 -8.41 -4.09 21.20
N ARG A 219 -9.66 -3.75 20.88
CA ARG A 219 -10.80 -4.00 21.77
C ARG A 219 -10.97 -5.48 22.07
N THR A 220 -10.72 -6.36 21.09
CA THR A 220 -10.74 -7.81 21.28
C THR A 220 -9.67 -8.25 22.28
N ILE A 221 -8.43 -7.78 22.12
CA ILE A 221 -7.34 -8.11 23.06
C ILE A 221 -7.70 -7.61 24.46
N HIS A 222 -8.11 -6.35 24.60
CA HIS A 222 -8.50 -5.77 25.87
C HIS A 222 -9.63 -6.54 26.57
N LEU A 223 -10.66 -6.96 25.84
CA LEU A 223 -11.78 -7.72 26.41
C LEU A 223 -11.38 -9.14 26.84
N LEU A 224 -10.41 -9.77 26.17
CA LEU A 224 -10.02 -11.15 26.44
C LEU A 224 -8.84 -11.27 27.41
N THR A 225 -8.00 -10.23 27.55
CA THR A 225 -6.83 -10.25 28.45
C THR A 225 -6.90 -9.22 29.57
N GLY A 226 -7.78 -8.22 29.49
CA GLY A 226 -7.86 -7.11 30.43
C GLY A 226 -6.74 -6.07 30.29
N PHE A 227 -5.78 -6.26 29.37
CA PHE A 227 -4.62 -5.38 29.24
C PHE A 227 -4.96 -4.00 28.70
N LYS A 228 -4.35 -2.97 29.29
CA LYS A 228 -4.43 -1.61 28.72
C LYS A 228 -3.62 -1.53 27.43
N PHE A 229 -3.91 -0.52 26.60
CA PHE A 229 -3.23 -0.31 25.31
C PHE A 229 -1.70 -0.36 25.43
N ASP A 230 -1.14 0.33 26.42
CA ASP A 230 0.31 0.40 26.64
C ASP A 230 0.93 -0.96 26.98
N GLU A 231 0.18 -1.84 27.64
CA GLU A 231 0.65 -3.17 28.04
C GLU A 231 0.59 -4.20 26.91
N ILE A 232 -0.17 -3.89 25.86
CA ILE A 232 -0.34 -4.70 24.65
C ILE A 232 0.83 -4.43 23.69
N LEU A 233 1.34 -3.20 23.66
CA LEU A 233 2.47 -2.79 22.82
C LEU A 233 3.80 -3.44 23.21
N ALA A 234 4.68 -3.57 22.23
CA ALA A 234 6.01 -4.10 22.45
C ALA A 234 6.86 -3.18 23.37
N PRO A 235 7.66 -3.73 24.31
CA PRO A 235 8.34 -2.94 25.34
C PRO A 235 9.25 -1.82 24.82
N HIS A 236 9.96 -2.05 23.70
CA HIS A 236 10.87 -1.09 23.10
C HIS A 236 10.18 0.18 22.59
N LEU A 237 8.91 0.10 22.17
CA LEU A 237 8.14 1.27 21.72
C LEU A 237 7.81 2.22 22.88
N LEU A 238 7.69 1.69 24.10
CA LEU A 238 7.42 2.47 25.32
C LEU A 238 8.69 3.13 25.88
N GLU A 239 9.87 2.53 25.63
CA GLU A 239 11.16 3.10 26.03
C GLU A 239 11.56 4.29 25.16
N ASP A 240 11.27 4.24 23.86
CA ASP A 240 11.55 5.36 22.94
C ASP A 240 10.66 6.56 23.25
N GLU A 241 9.39 6.35 23.63
CA GLU A 241 8.48 7.43 24.03
C GLU A 241 8.93 8.12 25.34
N LYS A 242 9.52 7.36 26.27
CA LYS A 242 10.10 7.91 27.52
C LYS A 242 11.42 8.66 27.31
N LYS A 243 12.15 8.42 26.22
CA LYS A 243 13.36 9.19 25.86
C LYS A 243 13.05 10.49 25.12
N LEU A 244 11.81 10.62 24.61
CA LEU A 244 11.32 11.79 23.87
C LEU A 244 10.53 12.78 24.75
N LYS A 245 10.26 12.44 26.01
CA LYS A 245 9.73 13.33 27.06
C LYS A 245 10.85 13.74 28.01
#